data_AF-A0A453GM51-F1
#
_entry.id   AF-A0A453GM51-F1
#
_cell.length_a   1.000
_cell.length_b   1.000
_cell.length_c   1.000
_cell.angle_alpha   90.00
_cell.angle_beta   90.00
_cell.angle_gamma   90.00
#
_symmetry.space_group_name_H-M   'P 1'
#
loop_
_entity.id
_entity.type
_entity.pdbx_description
1 polymer ?
#
loop_
_entity_poly.entity_id
_entity_poly.type
_entity_poly.pdbx_seq_one_letter_code
_entity_poly.pdbx_strand_id
1 'polypeptide(L)'
;MTQKTPSKARLESTHVSDGFCAPQFELPEPLTGKIWTLDDFEASPALLVMFICNHCPFVKHLKKDIAKLTSFYIEKGLASIAISSNSIVTYPKDGPEYMAEEAKKFKYSFPYLYDEVPRSC
;
A
#
# COMPACT_ATOMS: atom_id res chain seq x y z
N MET A 1 -6.56 3.03 -40.01
CA MET A 1 -7.47 3.21 -38.86
C MET A 1 -6.65 2.99 -37.59
N THR A 2 -6.08 4.05 -37.05
CA THR A 2 -5.18 3.97 -35.88
C THR A 2 -6.02 4.12 -34.64
N GLN A 3 -6.33 3.01 -33.95
CA GLN A 3 -6.96 3.07 -32.64
C GLN A 3 -5.91 3.57 -31.65
N LYS A 4 -6.07 4.83 -31.22
CA LYS A 4 -5.34 5.41 -30.09
C LYS A 4 -5.85 4.73 -28.82
N THR A 5 -5.03 3.89 -28.21
CA THR A 5 -5.26 3.40 -26.84
C THR A 5 -5.34 4.61 -25.89
N PRO A 6 -6.36 4.74 -25.02
CA PRO A 6 -6.44 5.86 -24.11
C PRO A 6 -5.31 5.74 -23.07
N SER A 7 -4.43 6.75 -22.96
CA SER A 7 -3.45 6.79 -21.89
C SER A 7 -4.19 7.10 -20.59
N LYS A 8 -4.09 6.20 -19.60
CA LYS A 8 -4.67 6.37 -18.27
C LYS A 8 -4.20 7.71 -17.68
N ALA A 9 -5.14 8.60 -17.34
CA ALA A 9 -4.82 9.90 -16.78
C ALA A 9 -4.11 9.75 -15.42
N ARG A 10 -3.07 10.54 -15.19
CA ARG A 10 -2.41 10.66 -13.89
C ARG A 10 -3.34 11.44 -12.97
N LEU A 11 -3.68 10.85 -11.82
CA LEU A 11 -4.43 11.50 -10.76
C LEU A 11 -3.44 11.96 -9.69
N GLU A 12 -3.57 13.22 -9.28
CA GLU A 12 -2.82 13.77 -8.15
C GLU A 12 -3.54 13.41 -6.83
N SER A 13 -2.79 13.43 -5.73
CA SER A 13 -3.35 13.15 -4.41
C SER A 13 -4.42 14.17 -4.02
N THR A 14 -5.55 13.70 -3.51
CA THR A 14 -6.52 14.57 -2.82
C THR A 14 -5.91 15.03 -1.50
N HIS A 15 -5.96 16.33 -1.22
CA HIS A 15 -5.50 16.88 0.05
C HIS A 15 -6.50 16.55 1.17
N VAL A 16 -6.00 16.01 2.28
CA VAL A 16 -6.77 15.79 3.51
C VAL A 16 -6.38 16.87 4.51
N SER A 17 -7.34 17.43 5.24
CA SER A 17 -7.08 18.46 6.25
C SER A 17 -6.19 17.96 7.38
N ASP A 18 -5.27 18.80 7.86
CA ASP A 18 -4.50 18.51 9.06
C ASP A 18 -5.40 18.23 10.27
N GLY A 19 -5.00 17.29 11.12
CA GLY A 19 -5.80 16.86 12.28
C GLY A 19 -6.92 15.86 11.96
N PHE A 20 -7.06 15.43 10.70
CA PHE A 20 -7.95 14.33 10.35
C PHE A 20 -7.49 13.02 10.99
N CYS A 21 -8.37 12.38 11.76
CA CYS A 21 -8.10 11.07 12.34
C CYS A 21 -8.06 10.00 11.24
N ALA A 22 -7.06 9.13 11.29
CA ALA A 22 -6.98 7.99 10.36
C ALA A 22 -8.27 7.14 10.48
N PRO A 23 -8.91 6.77 9.36
CA PRO A 23 -10.07 5.91 9.39
C PRO A 23 -9.70 4.52 9.95
N GLN A 24 -10.62 3.93 10.70
CA GLN A 24 -10.49 2.56 11.15
C GLN A 24 -10.46 1.61 9.95
N PHE A 25 -9.59 0.60 10.00
CA PHE A 25 -9.48 -0.42 8.97
C PHE A 25 -9.30 -1.80 9.59
N GLU A 26 -9.68 -2.81 8.82
CA GLU A 26 -9.45 -4.23 9.10
C GLU A 26 -9.16 -4.86 7.75
N LEU A 27 -7.89 -5.19 7.50
CA LEU A 27 -7.41 -5.62 6.19
C LEU A 27 -6.47 -6.83 6.30
N PRO A 28 -6.61 -7.83 5.41
CA PRO A 28 -5.71 -8.97 5.37
C PRO A 28 -4.34 -8.61 4.79
N GLU A 29 -3.30 -9.17 5.37
CA GLU A 29 -1.97 -9.25 4.78
C GLU A 29 -1.83 -10.58 4.03
N PRO A 30 -1.72 -10.58 2.69
CA PRO A 30 -1.62 -11.83 1.91
C PRO A 30 -0.41 -12.69 2.21
N LEU A 31 0.70 -12.09 2.69
CA LEU A 31 1.94 -12.81 2.96
C LEU A 31 1.82 -13.76 4.17
N THR A 32 1.18 -13.29 5.24
CA THR A 32 1.11 -14.00 6.53
C THR A 32 -0.29 -14.54 6.81
N GLY A 33 -1.32 -14.01 6.14
CA GLY A 33 -2.72 -14.24 6.45
C GLY A 33 -3.21 -13.48 7.69
N LYS A 34 -2.36 -12.68 8.36
CA LYS A 34 -2.77 -11.88 9.51
C LYS A 34 -3.72 -10.77 9.05
N ILE A 35 -4.78 -10.56 9.83
CA ILE A 35 -5.62 -9.37 9.73
C ILE A 35 -4.99 -8.26 10.56
N TRP A 36 -4.84 -7.09 9.96
CA TRP A 36 -4.29 -5.90 10.61
C TRP A 36 -5.36 -4.83 10.76
N THR A 37 -5.32 -4.16 11.91
CA THR A 37 -6.21 -3.05 12.28
C THR A 37 -5.41 -1.78 12.56
N LEU A 38 -6.08 -0.63 12.67
CA LEU A 38 -5.39 0.61 13.08
C LEU A 38 -4.82 0.47 14.51
N ASP A 39 -5.54 -0.23 15.38
CA ASP A 39 -5.19 -0.41 16.79
C ASP A 39 -3.89 -1.23 16.99
N ASP A 40 -3.53 -2.11 16.04
CA ASP A 40 -2.25 -2.84 16.03
C ASP A 40 -1.02 -1.90 16.04
N PHE A 41 -1.20 -0.62 15.72
CA PHE A 41 -0.12 0.36 15.58
C PHE A 41 -0.10 1.44 16.67
N GLU A 42 -1.00 1.41 17.66
CA GLU A 42 -1.12 2.45 18.71
C GLU A 42 0.16 2.65 19.55
N ALA A 43 0.95 1.58 19.73
CA ALA A 43 2.20 1.66 20.47
C ALA A 43 3.29 2.48 19.74
N SER A 44 3.09 2.77 18.45
CA SER A 44 4.05 3.51 17.63
C SER A 44 3.74 5.01 17.65
N PRO A 45 4.71 5.89 17.92
CA PRO A 45 4.49 7.34 17.94
C PRO A 45 4.05 7.92 16.58
N ALA A 46 4.31 7.20 15.48
CA ALA A 46 3.88 7.59 14.15
C ALA A 46 3.54 6.36 13.29
N LEU A 47 2.52 6.50 12.44
CA LEU A 47 2.13 5.52 11.44
C LEU A 47 2.19 6.14 10.04
N LEU A 48 2.95 5.52 9.14
CA LEU A 48 2.97 5.83 7.72
C LEU A 48 2.06 4.86 6.95
N VAL A 49 0.99 5.37 6.36
CA VAL A 49 0.08 4.60 5.49
C VAL A 49 0.36 4.94 4.03
N MET A 50 0.67 3.93 3.21
CA MET A 50 1.02 4.12 1.80
C MET A 50 0.07 3.35 0.88
N PHE A 51 -0.63 4.04 -0.02
CA PHE A 51 -1.40 3.39 -1.08
C PHE A 51 -0.49 3.11 -2.28
N ILE A 52 -0.23 1.84 -2.59
CA ILE A 52 0.71 1.43 -3.65
C ILE A 52 0.10 0.35 -4.56
N CYS A 53 0.80 0.06 -5.66
CA CYS A 53 0.39 -0.92 -6.66
C CYS A 53 1.60 -1.65 -7.26
N ASN A 54 1.40 -2.91 -7.62
CA ASN A 54 2.49 -3.77 -8.08
C ASN A 54 2.87 -3.44 -9.52
N HIS A 55 1.87 -3.17 -10.37
CA HIS A 55 2.06 -2.97 -11.81
C HIS A 55 2.48 -1.54 -12.20
N CYS A 56 2.38 -0.57 -11.30
CA CYS A 56 2.58 0.84 -11.63
C CYS A 56 4.06 1.17 -11.93
N PRO A 57 4.37 1.79 -13.10
CA PRO A 57 5.75 2.08 -13.49
C PRO A 57 6.44 3.08 -12.53
N PHE A 58 5.69 3.95 -11.87
CA PHE A 58 6.18 4.90 -10.87
C PHE A 58 6.65 4.20 -9.60
N VAL A 59 5.89 3.21 -9.11
CA VAL A 59 6.19 2.53 -7.85
C VAL A 59 7.42 1.64 -8.01
N LYS A 60 7.68 1.05 -9.19
CA LYS A 60 8.83 0.15 -9.42
C LYS A 60 10.18 0.70 -8.98
N HIS A 61 10.42 2.00 -9.16
CA HIS A 61 11.66 2.64 -8.73
C HIS A 61 11.66 2.93 -7.23
N LEU A 62 10.49 3.30 -6.69
CA LEU A 62 10.30 3.65 -5.28
C LEU A 62 10.30 2.43 -4.35
N LYS A 63 9.96 1.21 -4.80
CA LYS A 63 9.86 0.02 -3.93
C LYS A 63 11.12 -0.23 -3.09
N LYS A 64 12.29 -0.05 -3.70
CA LYS A 64 13.58 -0.23 -3.02
C LYS A 64 13.83 0.85 -1.99
N ASP A 65 13.49 2.09 -2.33
CA ASP A 65 13.74 3.23 -1.45
C ASP A 65 12.72 3.30 -0.31
N ILE A 66 11.47 2.91 -0.55
CA ILE A 66 10.44 2.70 0.48
C ILE A 66 10.93 1.65 1.47
N ALA A 67 11.36 0.47 1.00
CA ALA A 67 11.83 -0.59 1.89
C ALA A 67 13.04 -0.14 2.74
N LYS A 68 13.96 0.64 2.17
CA LYS A 68 15.10 1.21 2.92
C LYS A 68 14.65 2.25 3.93
N LEU A 69 13.77 3.17 3.53
CA LEU A 69 13.28 4.26 4.36
C LEU A 69 12.53 3.71 5.57
N THR A 70 11.54 2.84 5.35
CA THR A 70 10.77 2.25 6.45
C THR A 70 11.69 1.50 7.39
N SER A 71 12.60 0.68 6.86
CA SER A 71 13.57 -0.06 7.69
C SER A 71 14.45 0.85 8.55
N PHE A 72 14.88 1.99 8.00
CA PHE A 72 15.70 2.96 8.74
C PHE A 72 14.92 3.68 9.86
N TYR A 73 13.62 3.92 9.66
CA TYR A 73 12.80 4.66 10.61
C TYR A 73 12.07 3.77 11.65
N ILE A 74 12.07 2.45 11.48
CA ILE A 74 11.52 1.51 12.50
C ILE A 74 12.19 1.73 13.86
N GLU A 75 13.52 1.86 13.91
CA GLU A 75 14.27 2.10 15.17
C GLU A 75 13.94 3.45 15.82
N LYS A 76 13.32 4.37 15.07
CA LYS A 76 12.87 5.68 15.54
C LYS A 76 11.39 5.69 15.95
N GLY A 77 10.73 4.53 15.93
CA GLY A 77 9.33 4.36 16.31
C GLY A 77 8.33 4.57 15.16
N LEU A 78 8.78 4.60 13.89
CA LEU A 78 7.85 4.66 12.77
C LEU A 78 7.25 3.27 12.50
N ALA A 79 5.94 3.13 12.69
CA ALA A 79 5.18 2.06 12.05
C ALA A 79 4.91 2.44 10.59
N SER A 80 4.86 1.43 9.71
CA SER A 80 4.52 1.63 8.30
C SER A 80 3.60 0.52 7.84
N ILE A 81 2.67 0.84 6.95
CA ILE A 81 1.84 -0.12 6.22
C ILE A 81 1.71 0.30 4.76
N ALA A 82 1.56 -0.67 3.88
CA ALA A 82 1.18 -0.45 2.50
C ALA A 82 -0.22 -1.03 2.24
N ILE A 83 -1.04 -0.38 1.42
CA ILE A 83 -2.39 -0.84 1.06
C ILE A 83 -2.50 -0.85 -0.47
N SER A 84 -3.00 -1.96 -1.02
CA SER A 84 -3.42 -2.07 -2.42
C SER A 84 -4.93 -2.16 -2.49
N SER A 85 -5.58 -1.12 -3.04
CA SER A 85 -7.03 -1.06 -3.27
C SER A 85 -7.42 -1.25 -4.75
N ASN A 86 -6.52 -1.84 -5.55
CA ASN A 86 -6.73 -1.99 -6.99
C ASN A 86 -7.61 -3.20 -7.33
N SER A 87 -8.49 -3.02 -8.30
CA SER A 87 -9.33 -4.13 -8.79
C SER A 87 -8.51 -5.19 -9.52
N ILE A 88 -8.45 -6.38 -8.93
CA ILE A 88 -7.74 -7.56 -9.48
C ILE A 88 -8.35 -8.08 -10.79
N VAL A 89 -9.63 -7.77 -11.05
CA VAL A 89 -10.28 -8.10 -12.33
C VAL A 89 -9.62 -7.34 -13.48
N THR A 90 -9.29 -6.06 -13.24
CA THR A 90 -8.63 -5.21 -14.23
C THR A 90 -7.10 -5.32 -14.19
N TYR A 91 -6.53 -5.55 -13.01
CA TYR A 91 -5.09 -5.68 -12.79
C TYR A 91 -4.77 -6.91 -11.93
N PRO A 92 -4.74 -8.12 -12.52
CA PRO A 92 -4.50 -9.36 -11.78
C PRO A 92 -3.20 -9.36 -10.96
N LYS A 93 -2.18 -8.60 -11.44
CA LYS A 93 -0.87 -8.47 -10.78
C LYS A 93 -0.91 -7.72 -9.45
N ASP A 94 -1.99 -7.02 -9.13
CA ASP A 94 -2.19 -6.39 -7.82
C ASP A 94 -2.97 -7.29 -6.86
N GLY A 95 -3.21 -8.55 -7.25
CA GLY A 95 -3.89 -9.52 -6.39
C GLY A 95 -3.03 -10.05 -5.24
N PRO A 96 -3.69 -10.64 -4.22
CA PRO A 96 -3.03 -11.11 -2.99
C PRO A 96 -1.80 -11.99 -3.22
N GLU A 97 -1.86 -12.92 -4.18
CA GLU A 97 -0.74 -13.81 -4.50
C GLU A 97 0.51 -13.03 -4.92
N TYR A 98 0.37 -12.12 -5.89
CA TYR A 98 1.47 -11.30 -6.37
C TYR A 98 1.94 -10.27 -5.34
N MET A 99 1.05 -9.77 -4.48
CA MET A 99 1.42 -8.91 -3.36
C MET A 99 2.33 -9.66 -2.37
N ALA A 100 2.01 -10.91 -2.03
CA ALA A 100 2.82 -11.74 -1.17
C ALA A 100 4.20 -12.03 -1.79
N GLU A 101 4.24 -12.36 -3.09
CA GLU A 101 5.51 -12.53 -3.82
C GLU A 101 6.35 -11.26 -3.81
N GLU A 102 5.72 -10.11 -4.01
CA GLU A 102 6.40 -8.82 -4.06
C GLU A 102 6.96 -8.43 -2.69
N ALA A 103 6.18 -8.58 -1.62
CA ALA A 103 6.63 -8.35 -0.26
C ALA A 103 7.84 -9.22 0.09
N LYS A 104 7.83 -10.51 -0.29
CA LYS A 104 8.99 -11.41 -0.12
C LYS A 104 10.20 -10.94 -0.94
N LYS A 105 9.98 -10.58 -2.20
CA LYS A 105 11.05 -10.19 -3.14
C LYS A 105 11.78 -8.94 -2.70
N PHE A 106 11.06 -7.93 -2.22
CA PHE A 106 11.64 -6.67 -1.76
C PHE A 106 11.93 -6.64 -0.25
N LYS A 107 11.58 -7.72 0.48
CA LYS A 107 11.76 -7.86 1.92
C LYS A 107 11.16 -6.67 2.67
N TYR A 108 9.89 -6.37 2.41
CA TYR A 108 9.22 -5.31 3.12
C TYR A 108 9.24 -5.57 4.63
N SER A 109 9.66 -4.55 5.37
CA SER A 109 9.70 -4.54 6.83
C SER A 109 8.36 -4.12 7.45
N PHE A 110 7.33 -4.02 6.61
CA PHE A 110 5.97 -3.59 6.94
C PHE A 110 4.97 -4.52 6.24
N PRO A 111 3.74 -4.65 6.80
CA PRO A 111 2.71 -5.43 6.17
C PRO A 111 2.19 -4.74 4.90
N TYR A 112 1.92 -5.55 3.87
CA TYR A 112 1.30 -5.11 2.63
C TYR A 112 -0.13 -5.65 2.54
N LEU A 113 -1.10 -4.78 2.81
CA LEU A 113 -2.50 -5.10 3.03
C LEU A 113 -3.30 -5.01 1.74
N TYR A 114 -4.22 -5.95 1.55
CA TYR A 114 -5.12 -5.98 0.40
C TYR A 114 -6.50 -5.45 0.79
N ASP A 115 -6.96 -4.45 0.06
CA ASP A 115 -8.28 -3.85 0.21
C ASP A 115 -9.12 -4.17 -1.03
N GLU A 116 -9.92 -5.23 -0.93
CA GLU A 116 -10.73 -5.73 -2.04
C GLU A 116 -11.82 -4.76 -2.47
N VAL A 117 -12.30 -3.93 -1.55
CA VAL A 117 -13.43 -3.03 -1.76
C VAL A 117 -12.95 -1.61 -1.49
N PRO A 118 -12.82 -0.74 -2.51
CA PRO A 118 -12.47 0.65 -2.29
C PRO A 118 -13.48 1.27 -1.33
N ARG A 119 -13.10 1.45 -0.07
CA ARG A 119 -13.98 2.09 0.91
C ARG A 119 -13.91 3.58 0.66
N SER A 120 -15.00 4.17 0.20
CA SER A 120 -15.14 5.62 0.18
C SER A 120 -15.11 6.12 1.63
N CYS A 121 -14.12 6.96 1.95
CA CYS A 121 -14.18 7.82 3.13
C CYS A 121 -15.15 8.98 2.89
#